data_AF-A0A515EJ18-F1
#
_entry.id   AF-A0A515EJ18-F1
#
_cell.length_a   1.000
_cell.length_b   1.000
_cell.length_c   1.000
_cell.angle_alpha   90.00
_cell.angle_beta   90.00
_cell.angle_gamma   90.00
#
_symmetry.space_group_name_H-M   'P 1'
#
loop_
_entity.id
_entity.type
_entity.pdbx_description
1 polymer ?
#
loop_
_entity_poly.entity_id
_entity_poly.type
_entity_poly.pdbx_seq_one_letter_code
_entity_poly.pdbx_strand_id
1 'polypeptide(L)'
;MILPLTGKQYSEKVAENCVAHWKAIGTYDDAESQAIEKFLNVFQSETFPPGASILFTQSPLGSLTISFAKDDSIPDTGNAVIENKQLSEAVLESIIGKHGVSPAAKCSLAERLSELFEKSNAEASVCKKPEIEQSLLENTILNHATGYRN
;
A
#
# COMPACT_ATOMS: atom_id res chain seq x y z
N MET A 1 -11.88 15.23 -7.41
CA MET A 1 -12.60 15.88 -6.30
C MET A 1 -14.07 15.96 -6.67
N ILE A 2 -14.98 15.88 -5.68
CA ILE A 2 -16.42 16.04 -5.95
C ILE A 2 -16.80 17.53 -5.88
N LEU A 3 -16.39 18.22 -4.81
CA LEU A 3 -16.54 19.66 -4.64
C LEU A 3 -15.18 20.35 -4.87
N PRO A 4 -15.16 21.60 -5.34
CA PRO A 4 -13.92 22.36 -5.48
C PRO A 4 -13.23 22.56 -4.13
N LEU A 5 -11.91 22.43 -4.12
CA LEU A 5 -11.07 22.62 -2.94
C LEU A 5 -9.79 23.37 -3.32
N THR A 6 -9.35 24.30 -2.50
CA THR A 6 -7.98 24.82 -2.63
C THR A 6 -6.98 23.84 -2.01
N GLY A 7 -5.75 23.85 -2.48
CA GLY A 7 -4.70 23.03 -1.90
C GLY A 7 -4.48 23.33 -0.43
N LYS A 8 -4.58 24.61 -0.03
CA LYS A 8 -4.56 25.03 1.38
C LYS A 8 -5.66 24.38 2.22
N GLN A 9 -6.91 24.40 1.77
CA GLN A 9 -8.03 23.79 2.50
C GLN A 9 -7.81 22.28 2.70
N TYR A 10 -7.31 21.60 1.68
CA TYR A 10 -7.01 20.18 1.75
C TYR A 10 -5.81 19.91 2.68
N SER A 11 -4.69 20.56 2.44
CA SER A 11 -3.41 20.25 3.09
C SER A 11 -3.39 20.62 4.56
N GLU A 12 -4.00 21.74 4.95
CA GLU A 12 -4.12 22.13 6.36
C GLU A 12 -4.91 21.11 7.16
N LYS A 13 -5.99 20.55 6.58
CA LYS A 13 -6.81 19.56 7.29
C LYS A 13 -6.09 18.23 7.48
N VAL A 14 -5.35 17.78 6.46
CA VAL A 14 -4.54 16.57 6.56
C VAL A 14 -3.40 16.78 7.56
N ALA A 15 -2.71 17.92 7.49
CA ALA A 15 -1.62 18.26 8.39
C ALA A 15 -2.08 18.35 9.86
N GLU A 16 -3.23 18.99 10.12
CA GLU A 16 -3.83 19.08 11.46
C GLU A 16 -4.01 17.69 12.09
N ASN A 17 -4.59 16.75 11.33
CA ASN A 17 -4.82 15.39 11.79
C ASN A 17 -3.50 14.65 12.08
N CYS A 18 -2.50 14.78 11.20
CA CYS A 18 -1.19 14.14 11.38
C CYS A 18 -0.49 14.67 12.64
N VAL A 19 -0.41 16.00 12.78
CA VAL A 19 0.25 16.67 13.91
C VAL A 19 -0.45 16.34 15.23
N ALA A 20 -1.78 16.34 15.26
CA ALA A 20 -2.53 15.99 16.46
C ALA A 20 -2.26 14.55 16.91
N HIS A 21 -2.22 13.61 15.96
CA HIS A 21 -1.93 12.21 16.25
C HIS A 21 -0.49 12.04 16.79
N TRP A 22 0.51 12.57 16.09
CA TRP A 22 1.92 12.42 16.50
C TRP A 22 2.23 13.10 17.83
N LYS A 23 1.61 14.25 18.12
CA LYS A 23 1.72 14.88 19.44
C LYS A 23 1.13 14.01 20.55
N ALA A 24 0.00 13.34 20.28
CA ALA A 24 -0.65 12.47 21.26
C ALA A 24 0.18 11.22 21.58
N ILE A 25 0.91 10.68 20.61
CA ILE A 25 1.77 9.49 20.80
C ILE A 25 3.24 9.83 21.08
N GLY A 26 3.59 11.13 21.12
CA GLY A 26 4.93 11.61 21.48
C GLY A 26 5.99 11.44 20.37
N THR A 27 5.58 11.37 19.11
CA THR A 27 6.50 11.16 17.95
C THR A 27 6.65 12.38 17.05
N TYR A 28 6.13 13.55 17.46
CA TYR A 28 6.25 14.78 16.68
C TYR A 28 7.56 15.52 17.01
N ASP A 29 8.56 15.40 16.14
CA ASP A 29 9.84 16.09 16.26
C ASP A 29 10.11 17.08 15.11
N ASP A 30 11.34 17.60 15.04
CA ASP A 30 11.77 18.57 14.02
C ASP A 30 11.66 18.01 12.59
N ALA A 31 11.91 16.70 12.39
CA ALA A 31 11.78 16.05 11.10
C ALA A 31 10.32 15.98 10.65
N GLU A 32 9.39 15.62 11.54
CA GLU A 32 7.96 15.66 11.23
C GLU A 32 7.47 17.09 10.98
N SER A 33 7.95 18.07 11.76
CA SER A 33 7.60 19.48 11.56
C SER A 33 8.05 19.99 10.19
N GLN A 34 9.28 19.68 9.77
CA GLN A 34 9.80 20.04 8.44
C GLN A 34 9.07 19.30 7.32
N ALA A 35 8.68 18.05 7.54
CA ALA A 35 7.90 17.28 6.58
C ALA A 35 6.50 17.90 6.37
N ILE A 36 5.85 18.36 7.45
CA ILE A 36 4.57 19.07 7.38
C ILE A 36 4.71 20.40 6.66
N GLU A 37 5.75 21.18 6.93
CA GLU A 37 6.00 22.44 6.21
C GLU A 37 6.16 22.19 4.71
N LYS A 38 6.98 21.19 4.32
CA LYS A 38 7.13 20.78 2.92
C LYS A 38 5.80 20.34 2.31
N PHE A 39 5.02 19.56 3.04
CA PHE A 39 3.70 19.12 2.60
C PHE A 39 2.81 20.33 2.32
N LEU A 40 2.65 21.26 3.26
CA LEU A 40 1.83 22.46 3.08
C LEU A 40 2.29 23.31 1.90
N ASN A 41 3.60 23.48 1.73
CA ASN A 41 4.19 24.25 0.63
C ASN A 41 3.88 23.65 -0.75
N VAL A 42 3.90 22.32 -0.88
CA VAL A 42 3.55 21.63 -2.14
C VAL A 42 2.11 21.93 -2.59
N PHE A 43 1.19 22.18 -1.66
CA PHE A 43 -0.20 22.48 -1.95
C PHE A 43 -0.54 23.98 -2.00
N GLN A 44 0.41 24.88 -1.70
CA GLN A 44 0.11 26.29 -1.39
C GLN A 44 -0.55 27.04 -2.55
N SER A 45 -0.11 26.80 -3.79
CA SER A 45 -0.62 27.44 -5.01
C SER A 45 -1.68 26.62 -5.75
N GLU A 46 -2.04 25.45 -5.24
CA GLU A 46 -2.88 24.51 -5.97
C GLU A 46 -4.38 24.79 -5.77
N THR A 47 -5.17 24.46 -6.78
CA THR A 47 -6.63 24.46 -6.72
C THR A 47 -7.18 23.27 -7.48
N PHE A 48 -8.09 22.53 -6.85
CA PHE A 48 -8.64 21.29 -7.35
C PHE A 48 -10.13 21.50 -7.70
N PRO A 49 -10.47 21.74 -8.98
CA PRO A 49 -11.85 21.77 -9.41
C PRO A 49 -12.49 20.36 -9.30
N PRO A 50 -13.82 20.25 -9.44
CA PRO A 50 -14.46 18.95 -9.61
C PRO A 50 -13.79 18.14 -10.72
N GLY A 51 -13.57 16.85 -10.47
CA GLY A 51 -12.83 15.95 -11.36
C GLY A 51 -11.31 15.89 -11.15
N ALA A 52 -10.66 16.94 -10.65
CA ALA A 52 -9.20 16.94 -10.43
C ALA A 52 -8.77 15.96 -9.33
N SER A 53 -7.55 15.44 -9.42
CA SER A 53 -7.03 14.39 -8.53
C SER A 53 -5.75 14.80 -7.81
N ILE A 54 -5.64 14.36 -6.56
CA ILE A 54 -4.40 14.36 -5.77
C ILE A 54 -3.96 12.91 -5.67
N LEU A 55 -2.75 12.61 -6.10
CA LEU A 55 -2.20 11.26 -6.12
C LEU A 55 -1.06 11.17 -5.10
N PHE A 56 -1.11 10.15 -4.26
CA PHE A 56 -0.05 9.83 -3.30
C PHE A 56 0.55 8.48 -3.61
N THR A 57 1.86 8.45 -3.84
CA THR A 57 2.63 7.21 -3.93
C THR A 57 3.43 7.04 -2.66
N GLN A 58 3.17 5.95 -1.93
CA GLN A 58 3.87 5.62 -0.70
C GLN A 58 4.92 4.56 -1.00
N SER A 59 6.19 4.92 -0.80
CA SER A 59 7.29 3.99 -0.93
C SER A 59 7.41 3.12 0.32
N PRO A 60 7.74 1.83 0.21
CA PRO A 60 8.06 1.00 1.37
C PRO A 60 9.29 1.50 2.15
N LEU A 61 10.11 2.36 1.54
CA LEU A 61 11.24 3.02 2.20
C LEU A 61 10.85 4.26 3.01
N GLY A 62 9.56 4.64 3.02
CA GLY A 62 9.04 5.73 3.84
C GLY A 62 8.97 7.08 3.14
N SER A 63 9.12 7.16 1.82
CA SER A 63 8.90 8.41 1.09
C SER A 63 7.44 8.55 0.65
N LEU A 64 6.98 9.80 0.57
CA LEU A 64 5.67 10.20 0.03
C LEU A 64 5.88 11.02 -1.24
N THR A 65 5.52 10.47 -2.39
CA THR A 65 5.47 11.23 -3.66
C THR A 65 4.07 11.80 -3.85
N ILE A 66 3.99 13.09 -4.17
CA ILE A 66 2.75 13.82 -4.38
C ILE A 66 2.68 14.19 -5.86
N SER A 67 1.55 13.90 -6.50
CA SER A 67 1.28 14.29 -7.88
C SER A 67 -0.11 14.88 -8.03
N PHE A 68 -0.31 15.75 -9.01
CA PHE A 68 -1.60 16.37 -9.30
C PHE A 68 -2.03 16.07 -10.73
N ALA A 69 -3.32 15.80 -10.92
CA ALA A 69 -3.94 15.65 -12.23
C ALA A 69 -5.22 16.49 -12.31
N LYS A 70 -5.57 16.95 -13.51
CA LYS A 70 -6.79 17.73 -13.76
C LYS A 70 -8.03 16.85 -13.88
N ASP A 71 -7.83 15.53 -13.96
CA ASP A 71 -8.82 14.48 -14.19
C ASP A 71 -8.38 13.19 -13.46
N ASP A 72 -8.75 12.02 -13.99
CA ASP A 72 -8.39 10.70 -13.49
C ASP A 72 -7.11 10.12 -14.11
N SER A 73 -6.38 10.89 -14.92
CA SER A 73 -5.08 10.48 -15.44
C SER A 73 -4.04 10.32 -14.34
N ILE A 74 -3.11 9.39 -14.55
CA ILE A 74 -1.96 9.18 -13.66
C ILE A 74 -0.75 9.85 -14.34
N PRO A 75 -0.15 10.89 -13.74
CA PRO A 75 1.05 11.51 -14.28
C PRO A 75 2.25 10.56 -14.25
N ASP A 76 3.10 10.61 -15.28
CA ASP A 76 4.33 9.80 -15.33
C ASP A 76 5.36 10.20 -14.27
N THR A 77 5.30 11.44 -13.79
CA THR A 77 6.25 12.02 -12.84
C THR A 77 5.54 12.69 -11.67
N GLY A 78 6.08 12.53 -10.46
CA GLY A 78 5.60 13.24 -9.28
C GLY A 78 5.98 14.71 -9.27
N ASN A 79 5.14 15.54 -8.63
CA ASN A 79 5.39 16.97 -8.42
C ASN A 79 6.38 17.21 -7.28
N ALA A 80 6.35 16.38 -6.23
CA ALA A 80 7.25 16.47 -5.09
C ALA A 80 7.46 15.11 -4.42
N VAL A 81 8.60 14.94 -3.75
CA VAL A 81 8.90 13.78 -2.90
C VAL A 81 9.25 14.29 -1.50
N ILE A 82 8.60 13.74 -0.48
CA ILE A 82 8.88 14.04 0.93
C ILE A 82 9.41 12.77 1.59
N GLU A 83 10.68 12.81 1.98
CA GLU A 83 11.37 11.74 2.69
C GLU A 83 11.02 11.78 4.19
N ASN A 84 9.83 11.29 4.55
CA ASN A 84 9.42 11.14 5.94
C ASN A 84 8.40 10.00 6.07
N LYS A 85 8.80 8.92 6.74
CA LYS A 85 8.01 7.69 6.88
C LYS A 85 6.70 7.94 7.62
N GLN A 86 6.75 8.70 8.71
CA GLN A 86 5.55 8.97 9.51
C GLN A 86 4.50 9.69 8.67
N LEU A 87 4.89 10.73 7.92
CA LEU A 87 3.98 11.46 7.03
C LEU A 87 3.41 10.55 5.93
N SER A 88 4.25 9.73 5.30
CA SER A 88 3.83 8.81 4.26
C SER A 88 2.72 7.87 4.74
N GLU A 89 2.90 7.28 5.92
CA GLU A 89 1.92 6.39 6.55
C GLU A 89 0.68 7.14 7.07
N ALA A 90 0.87 8.30 7.70
CA ALA A 90 -0.21 9.08 8.28
C ALA A 90 -1.21 9.60 7.24
N VAL A 91 -0.77 9.90 6.01
CA VAL A 91 -1.67 10.27 4.92
C VAL A 91 -2.63 9.12 4.60
N LEU A 92 -2.15 7.87 4.50
CA LEU A 92 -3.03 6.71 4.28
C LEU A 92 -3.91 6.41 5.50
N GLU A 93 -3.32 6.48 6.69
CA GLU A 93 -4.01 6.23 7.95
C GLU A 93 -5.16 7.24 8.15
N SER A 94 -4.98 8.49 7.71
CA SER A 94 -6.04 9.50 7.74
C SER A 94 -7.27 9.12 6.91
N ILE A 95 -7.13 8.21 5.94
CA ILE A 95 -8.22 7.78 5.06
C ILE A 95 -8.87 6.49 5.60
N ILE A 96 -8.06 5.46 5.86
CA ILE A 96 -8.51 4.09 6.14
C ILE A 96 -8.11 3.57 7.53
N GLY A 97 -7.48 4.39 8.36
CA GLY A 97 -7.09 4.02 9.71
C GLY A 97 -8.27 3.87 10.66
N LYS A 98 -7.95 3.68 11.95
CA LYS A 98 -8.95 3.57 13.02
C LYS A 98 -9.90 4.78 13.04
N HIS A 99 -9.33 5.97 12.89
CA HIS A 99 -10.04 7.26 12.86
C HIS A 99 -10.10 7.85 11.44
N GLY A 100 -9.96 7.01 10.41
CA GLY A 100 -9.92 7.45 9.02
C GLY A 100 -11.23 8.10 8.54
N VAL A 101 -11.12 9.07 7.64
CA VAL A 101 -12.25 9.89 7.14
C VAL A 101 -13.15 9.15 6.15
N SER A 102 -12.75 7.98 5.64
CA SER A 102 -13.53 7.21 4.66
C SER A 102 -13.88 5.80 5.16
N PRO A 103 -14.94 5.66 5.99
CA PRO A 103 -15.44 4.35 6.41
C PRO A 103 -15.79 3.44 5.22
N ALA A 104 -16.36 4.00 4.15
CA ALA A 104 -16.72 3.24 2.96
C ALA A 104 -15.49 2.64 2.25
N ALA A 105 -14.39 3.39 2.11
CA ALA A 105 -13.16 2.87 1.53
C ALA A 105 -12.55 1.76 2.41
N LYS A 106 -12.57 1.93 3.74
CA LYS A 106 -12.10 0.92 4.69
C LYS A 106 -12.90 -0.38 4.58
N CYS A 107 -14.23 -0.29 4.52
CA CYS A 107 -15.11 -1.46 4.32
C CYS A 107 -14.83 -2.14 2.97
N SER A 108 -14.76 -1.37 1.88
CA SER A 108 -14.49 -1.92 0.55
C SER A 108 -13.14 -2.64 0.47
N LEU A 109 -12.09 -2.11 1.11
CA LEU A 109 -10.80 -2.79 1.20
C LEU A 109 -10.90 -4.09 1.98
N ALA A 110 -11.58 -4.10 3.14
CA ALA A 110 -11.73 -5.29 3.97
C ALA A 110 -12.41 -6.44 3.21
N GLU A 111 -13.53 -6.15 2.54
CA GLU A 111 -14.27 -7.14 1.75
C GLU A 111 -13.42 -7.68 0.59
N ARG A 112 -12.86 -6.79 -0.23
CA ARG A 112 -12.14 -7.17 -1.44
C ARG A 112 -10.85 -7.93 -1.14
N LEU A 113 -10.15 -7.56 -0.06
CA LEU A 113 -8.94 -8.28 0.36
C LEU A 113 -9.28 -9.64 0.97
N SER A 114 -10.36 -9.74 1.76
CA SER A 114 -10.83 -11.03 2.28
C SER A 114 -11.13 -12.00 1.14
N GLU A 115 -11.92 -11.57 0.15
CA GLU A 115 -12.23 -12.39 -1.03
C GLU A 115 -10.97 -12.76 -1.82
N LEU A 116 -10.03 -11.83 -1.99
CA LEU A 116 -8.78 -12.07 -2.70
C LEU A 116 -7.96 -13.17 -2.02
N PHE A 117 -7.83 -13.11 -0.69
CA PHE A 117 -7.07 -14.09 0.08
C PHE A 117 -7.75 -15.46 0.13
N GLU A 118 -9.07 -15.52 0.17
CA GLU A 118 -9.82 -16.78 0.06
C GLU A 118 -9.60 -17.44 -1.31
N LYS A 119 -9.69 -16.67 -2.40
CA LYS A 119 -9.44 -17.15 -3.76
C LYS A 119 -8.00 -17.65 -3.93
N SER A 120 -7.01 -16.89 -3.47
CA SER A 120 -5.60 -17.31 -3.58
C SER A 120 -5.31 -18.60 -2.81
N ASN A 121 -5.94 -18.78 -1.64
CA ASN A 121 -5.77 -20.00 -0.84
C ASN A 121 -6.47 -21.21 -1.48
N ALA A 122 -7.61 -21.01 -2.15
CA ALA A 122 -8.27 -22.06 -2.91
C ALA A 122 -7.45 -22.50 -4.12
N GLU A 123 -6.84 -21.56 -4.85
CA GLU A 123 -5.99 -21.82 -6.02
C GLU A 123 -4.64 -22.48 -5.66
N ALA A 124 -4.08 -22.16 -4.48
CA ALA A 124 -2.85 -22.79 -3.98
C ALA A 124 -2.99 -24.29 -3.66
N SER A 125 -4.21 -24.81 -3.51
CA SER A 125 -4.46 -26.24 -3.24
C SER A 125 -4.30 -27.16 -4.46
N VAL A 126 -4.00 -26.61 -5.66
CA VAL A 126 -3.80 -27.36 -6.91
C VAL A 126 -2.31 -27.53 -7.27
N CYS A 127 -1.38 -27.31 -6.34
CA CYS A 127 -0.04 -27.89 -6.50
C CYS A 127 -0.10 -29.37 -6.07
N LYS A 128 -0.58 -30.25 -6.95
CA LYS A 128 -0.49 -31.70 -6.73
C LYS A 128 0.96 -32.04 -6.42
N LYS A 129 1.19 -32.61 -5.24
CA LYS A 129 2.46 -33.20 -4.83
C LYS A 129 2.94 -34.10 -5.98
N PRO A 130 4.20 -34.04 -6.43
CA PRO A 130 4.70 -35.04 -7.35
C PRO A 130 4.55 -36.40 -6.65
N GLU A 131 3.72 -37.28 -7.19
CA GLU A 131 3.77 -38.69 -6.85
C GLU A 131 5.16 -39.16 -7.22
N ILE A 132 6.03 -39.30 -6.22
CA ILE A 132 7.29 -40.00 -6.38
C ILE A 132 6.88 -41.44 -6.73
N GLU A 133 7.13 -41.81 -7.98
CA GLU A 133 6.97 -43.15 -8.52
C GLU A 133 7.60 -44.19 -7.57
N GLN A 134 6.77 -44.87 -6.79
CA GLN A 134 7.16 -46.09 -6.06
C GLN A 134 7.49 -47.25 -7.03
N SER A 135 7.33 -47.07 -8.35
CA SER A 135 7.63 -48.07 -9.38
C SER A 135 9.12 -48.21 -9.73
N LEU A 136 10.00 -47.30 -9.29
CA LEU A 136 11.45 -47.39 -9.57
C LEU A 136 12.26 -48.12 -8.48
N LEU A 137 11.72 -48.25 -7.27
CA LEU A 137 12.44 -48.92 -6.17
C LEU A 137 12.27 -50.45 -6.21
N GLU A 138 11.12 -50.96 -6.66
CA GLU A 138 10.91 -52.42 -6.79
C GLU A 138 11.72 -53.03 -7.95
N ASN A 139 11.93 -52.28 -9.04
CA ASN A 139 12.70 -52.75 -10.20
C ASN A 139 14.22 -52.78 -9.94
N THR A 140 14.72 -52.02 -8.97
CA THR A 140 16.15 -52.03 -8.61
C THR A 140 16.47 -53.20 -7.67
N ILE A 141 15.54 -53.56 -6.79
CA ILE A 141 15.74 -54.66 -5.82
C ILE A 141 15.61 -56.04 -6.50
N LEU A 142 14.76 -56.19 -7.52
CA LEU A 142 14.60 -57.47 -8.22
C LEU A 142 15.82 -57.85 -9.08
N ASN A 143 16.50 -56.87 -9.70
CA ASN A 143 17.60 -57.12 -10.63
C ASN A 143 18.92 -57.50 -9.94
N HIS A 144 19.05 -57.33 -8.63
CA HIS A 144 20.26 -57.68 -7.88
C HIS A 144 20.22 -59.10 -7.27
N ALA A 145 19.09 -59.81 -7.37
CA ALA A 145 18.91 -61.14 -6.76
C ALA A 145 19.13 -62.32 -7.73
N THR A 146 19.33 -62.09 -9.04
CA THR A 146 19.51 -63.16 -10.04
C THR A 146 20.94 -63.32 -10.56
N GLY A 147 21.90 -62.58 -10.00
CA GLY A 147 23.29 -62.48 -10.51
C GLY A 147 24.33 -63.44 -9.91
N TYR A 148 23.95 -64.49 -9.17
CA TYR A 148 24.89 -65.51 -8.68
C TYR A 148 24.34 -66.92 -8.89
N ARG A 149 24.52 -67.44 -10.11
CA ARG A 149 24.62 -68.88 -10.38
C ARG A 149 25.50 -69.07 -11.62
N ASN A 150 26.77 -69.36 -11.40
CA ASN A 150 27.63 -70.28 -12.14
C ASN A 150 28.83 -70.61 -11.26
#